data_AF-A0A0A0M7G3-F1
#
_entry.id   AF-A0A0A0M7G3-F1
#
_cell.length_a   1.000
_cell.length_b   1.000
_cell.length_c   1.000
_cell.angle_alpha   90.00
_cell.angle_beta   90.00
_cell.angle_gamma   90.00
#
_symmetry.space_group_name_H-M   'P 1'
#
loop_
_entity.id
_entity.type
_entity.pdbx_description
1 polymer ?
#
loop_
_entity_poly.entity_id
_entity_poly.type
_entity_poly.pdbx_seq_one_letter_code
_entity_poly.pdbx_strand_id
1 'polypeptide(L)'
;MGRWLRLLGFTLIELMIAVAVVAILAALAWPSYSNHVLRSKVRLAQGDLAALVANVENHRQRTLSYPTAAGTAQFPGWSPGSEPGDFAFDYRPLPGGGFAVTATWQGGGKLSGCELVLRTGNVRESTPACDAAGEVGW
;
A
#
# COMPACT_ATOMS: atom_id res chain seq x y z
N MET A 1 22.77 62.16 -5.54
CA MET A 1 21.46 61.98 -6.20
C MET A 1 21.10 60.50 -6.17
N GLY A 2 20.39 60.07 -5.13
CA GLY A 2 19.94 58.68 -4.98
C GLY A 2 18.63 58.46 -5.73
N ARG A 3 18.68 57.77 -6.87
CA ARG A 3 17.49 57.34 -7.60
C ARG A 3 16.92 56.11 -6.88
N TRP A 4 15.91 56.32 -6.03
CA TRP A 4 15.20 55.23 -5.38
C TRP A 4 14.52 54.35 -6.45
N LEU A 5 14.97 53.10 -6.57
CA LEU A 5 14.23 52.09 -7.34
C LEU A 5 12.87 51.89 -6.67
N ARG A 6 11.80 52.22 -7.38
CA ARG A 6 10.44 51.84 -6.97
C ARG A 6 10.33 50.33 -7.10
N LEU A 7 10.15 49.63 -5.98
CA LEU A 7 9.68 48.24 -6.00
C LEU A 7 8.26 48.27 -6.61
N LEU A 8 8.10 47.64 -7.76
CA LEU A 8 6.79 47.42 -8.37
C LEU A 8 6.00 46.51 -7.43
N GLY A 9 4.92 47.04 -6.84
CA GLY A 9 4.06 46.28 -5.94
C GLY A 9 3.18 45.28 -6.70
N PHE A 10 2.89 44.15 -6.08
CA PHE A 10 2.00 43.12 -6.61
C PHE A 10 0.54 43.61 -6.61
N THR A 11 -0.18 43.40 -7.71
CA THR A 11 -1.59 43.80 -7.80
C THR A 11 -2.53 42.73 -7.22
N LEU A 12 -3.68 43.16 -6.70
CA LEU A 12 -4.72 42.23 -6.25
C LEU A 12 -5.23 41.34 -7.39
N ILE A 13 -5.28 41.86 -8.62
CA ILE A 13 -5.74 41.10 -9.78
C ILE A 13 -4.73 40.01 -10.17
N GLU A 14 -3.42 40.25 -10.06
CA GLU A 14 -2.39 39.22 -10.25
C GLU A 14 -2.53 38.11 -9.21
N LEU A 15 -2.82 38.45 -7.95
CA LEU A 15 -3.08 37.46 -6.90
C LEU A 15 -4.30 36.60 -7.24
N MET A 16 -5.42 37.23 -7.65
CA MET A 16 -6.65 36.51 -7.95
C MET A 16 -6.49 35.55 -9.12
N ILE A 17 -5.78 35.96 -10.18
CA ILE A 17 -5.49 35.09 -11.32
C ILE A 17 -4.57 33.94 -10.89
N ALA A 18 -3.53 34.21 -10.10
CA ALA A 18 -2.62 33.17 -9.61
C ALA A 18 -3.37 32.11 -8.76
N VAL A 19 -4.24 32.55 -7.85
CA VAL A 19 -5.07 31.65 -7.02
C VAL A 19 -6.02 30.82 -7.89
N ALA A 20 -6.64 31.43 -8.90
CA ALA A 20 -7.53 30.73 -9.83
C ALA A 20 -6.80 29.61 -10.60
N VAL A 21 -5.58 29.86 -11.08
CA VAL A 21 -4.76 28.84 -11.76
C VAL A 21 -4.38 27.70 -10.81
N VAL A 22 -3.93 28.01 -9.60
CA VAL A 22 -3.57 26.98 -8.59
C VAL A 22 -4.77 26.11 -8.24
N ALA A 23 -5.97 26.69 -8.11
CA ALA A 23 -7.19 25.94 -7.81
C ALA A 23 -7.53 24.91 -8.92
N ILE A 24 -7.39 25.29 -10.19
CA ILE A 24 -7.62 24.38 -11.33
C ILE A 24 -6.61 23.24 -11.33
N LEU A 25 -5.32 23.54 -11.12
CA LEU A 25 -4.26 22.53 -11.08
C LEU A 25 -4.45 21.56 -9.90
N ALA A 26 -4.81 22.07 -8.73
CA ALA A 26 -5.05 21.26 -7.54
C ALA A 26 -6.20 20.27 -7.75
N ALA A 27 -7.28 20.69 -8.42
CA ALA A 27 -8.43 19.84 -8.70
C ALA A 27 -8.07 18.62 -9.56
N LEU A 28 -7.14 18.75 -10.50
CA LEU A 28 -6.67 17.66 -11.35
C LEU A 28 -5.60 16.80 -10.64
N ALA A 29 -4.69 17.43 -9.90
CA ALA A 29 -3.55 16.75 -9.29
C ALA A 29 -3.95 15.89 -8.08
N TRP A 30 -4.90 16.34 -7.26
CA TRP A 30 -5.32 15.65 -6.04
C TRP A 30 -5.81 14.19 -6.23
N PRO A 31 -6.75 13.89 -7.14
CA PRO A 31 -7.19 12.52 -7.36
C PRO A 31 -6.08 11.60 -7.88
N SER A 32 -5.15 12.12 -8.69
CA SER A 32 -4.01 11.35 -9.19
C SER A 32 -3.03 10.99 -8.07
N TYR A 33 -2.71 11.97 -7.21
CA TYR A 33 -1.82 11.76 -6.07
C TYR A 33 -2.39 10.77 -5.06
N SER A 34 -3.68 10.91 -4.70
CA SER A 34 -4.32 9.97 -3.77
C SER A 34 -4.30 8.53 -4.30
N ASN A 35 -4.55 8.32 -5.59
CA ASN A 35 -4.43 7.01 -6.23
C ASN A 35 -2.99 6.48 -6.19
N HIS A 36 -1.98 7.33 -6.41
CA HIS A 36 -0.58 6.93 -6.33
C HIS A 36 -0.19 6.42 -4.93
N VAL A 37 -0.62 7.13 -3.88
CA VAL A 37 -0.38 6.71 -2.49
C VAL A 37 -1.04 5.36 -2.21
N LEU A 38 -2.30 5.17 -2.63
CA LEU A 38 -3.01 3.90 -2.46
C LEU A 38 -2.31 2.73 -3.18
N ARG A 39 -1.89 2.91 -4.44
CA ARG A 39 -1.12 1.88 -5.16
C ARG A 39 0.21 1.57 -4.48
N SER A 40 0.88 2.59 -3.92
CA SER A 40 2.11 2.38 -3.16
C SER A 40 1.88 1.52 -1.92
N LYS A 41 0.78 1.76 -1.18
CA LYS A 41 0.40 0.95 -0.01
C LYS A 41 0.13 -0.50 -0.37
N VAL A 42 -0.60 -0.74 -1.47
CA VAL A 42 -0.84 -2.10 -1.98
C VAL A 42 0.48 -2.78 -2.32
N ARG A 43 1.38 -2.12 -3.08
CA ARG A 43 2.70 -2.67 -3.43
C ARG A 43 3.61 -2.95 -2.23
N LEU A 44 3.50 -2.15 -1.17
CA LEU A 44 4.20 -2.43 0.09
C LEU A 44 3.65 -3.71 0.74
N ALA A 45 2.34 -3.86 0.84
CA ALA A 45 1.72 -5.07 1.39
C ALA A 45 2.05 -6.33 0.57
N GLN A 46 2.13 -6.19 -0.75
CA GLN A 46 2.61 -7.22 -1.67
C GLN A 46 4.04 -7.69 -1.32
N GLY A 47 4.95 -6.74 -1.04
CA GLY A 47 6.30 -7.02 -0.56
C GLY A 47 6.35 -7.65 0.82
N ASP A 48 5.51 -7.17 1.74
CA ASP A 48 5.39 -7.70 3.10
C ASP A 48 4.90 -9.15 3.11
N LEU A 49 3.95 -9.50 2.22
CA LEU A 49 3.53 -10.90 2.01
C LEU A 49 4.66 -11.77 1.49
N ALA A 50 5.46 -11.29 0.53
CA ALA A 50 6.62 -12.04 0.06
C ALA A 50 7.66 -12.26 1.18
N ALA A 51 7.87 -11.25 2.03
CA ALA A 51 8.73 -11.36 3.21
C ALA A 51 8.16 -12.34 4.26
N LEU A 52 6.84 -12.38 4.43
CA LEU A 52 6.18 -13.35 5.31
C LEU A 52 6.38 -14.77 4.79
N VAL A 53 6.20 -15.00 3.49
CA VAL A 53 6.46 -16.30 2.86
C VAL A 53 7.91 -16.73 3.03
N ALA A 54 8.88 -15.81 2.89
CA ALA A 54 10.27 -16.14 3.15
C ALA A 54 10.49 -16.62 4.61
N ASN A 55 9.80 -16.03 5.58
CA ASN A 55 9.85 -16.47 6.98
C ASN A 55 9.14 -17.82 7.19
N VAL A 56 8.02 -18.06 6.53
CA VAL A 56 7.31 -19.36 6.52
C VAL A 56 8.23 -20.45 5.99
N GLU A 57 8.93 -20.21 4.88
CA GLU A 57 9.85 -21.18 4.29
C GLU A 57 11.09 -21.38 5.18
N ASN A 58 11.64 -20.31 5.76
CA ASN A 58 12.73 -20.42 6.74
C ASN A 58 12.34 -21.28 7.95
N HIS A 59 11.09 -21.16 8.43
CA HIS A 59 10.57 -22.03 9.47
C HIS A 59 10.57 -23.49 9.02
N ARG A 60 10.02 -23.78 7.82
CA ARG A 60 9.98 -25.13 7.25
C ARG A 60 11.36 -25.74 7.08
N GLN A 61 12.37 -24.96 6.69
CA GLN A 61 13.74 -25.46 6.57
C GLN A 61 14.34 -25.91 7.91
N ARG A 62 13.89 -25.33 9.03
CA ARG A 62 14.37 -25.68 10.38
C ARG A 62 13.58 -26.81 11.02
N THR A 63 12.27 -26.86 10.81
CA THR A 63 11.35 -27.80 11.49
C THR A 63 10.81 -28.89 10.57
N LEU A 64 11.17 -28.85 9.29
CA LEU A 64 10.71 -29.76 8.22
C LEU A 64 9.19 -29.78 8.03
N SER A 65 8.46 -28.83 8.61
CA SER A 65 7.00 -28.75 8.60
C SER A 65 6.52 -27.30 8.58
N TYR A 66 5.32 -27.08 8.06
CA TYR A 66 4.65 -25.78 8.18
C TYR A 66 3.89 -25.69 9.51
N PRO A 67 3.82 -24.50 10.14
CA PRO A 67 2.99 -24.31 11.33
C PRO A 67 1.52 -24.67 11.09
N THR A 68 0.91 -25.38 12.03
CA THR A 68 -0.50 -25.80 11.98
C THR A 68 -1.44 -24.83 12.69
N ALA A 69 -0.91 -23.92 13.49
CA ALA A 69 -1.68 -22.83 14.07
C ALA A 69 -1.67 -21.62 13.12
N ALA A 70 -2.83 -20.97 13.00
CA ALA A 70 -2.98 -19.74 12.23
C ALA A 70 -2.34 -18.54 12.95
N GLY A 71 -2.17 -17.45 12.21
CA GLY A 71 -1.62 -16.20 12.71
C GLY A 71 -0.12 -16.04 12.45
N THR A 72 0.31 -14.78 12.44
CA THR A 72 1.69 -14.38 12.14
C THR A 72 2.64 -14.52 13.34
N ALA A 73 2.12 -14.77 14.54
CA ALA A 73 2.91 -14.98 15.76
C ALA A 73 3.89 -16.17 15.67
N GLN A 74 3.65 -17.10 14.73
CA GLN A 74 4.56 -18.20 14.38
C GLN A 74 5.91 -17.70 13.81
N PHE A 75 5.97 -16.44 13.36
CA PHE A 75 7.11 -15.86 12.65
C PHE A 75 7.61 -14.60 13.38
N PRO A 76 8.25 -14.74 14.55
CA PRO A 76 8.68 -13.59 15.37
C PRO A 76 9.76 -12.71 14.71
N GLY A 77 10.44 -13.22 13.68
CA GLY A 77 11.41 -12.46 12.88
C GLY A 77 10.78 -11.65 11.73
N TRP A 78 9.46 -11.70 11.58
CA TRP A 78 8.73 -10.98 10.56
C TRP A 78 7.89 -9.86 11.17
N SER A 79 7.92 -8.70 10.53
CA SER A 79 7.03 -7.57 10.79
C SER A 79 6.77 -6.84 9.47
N PRO A 80 5.54 -6.42 9.19
CA PRO A 80 5.24 -5.67 7.97
C PRO A 80 5.88 -4.29 8.01
N GLY A 81 6.34 -3.79 6.85
CA GLY A 81 6.77 -2.41 6.67
C GLY A 81 5.61 -1.45 6.41
N SER A 82 4.44 -1.95 6.04
CA SER A 82 3.22 -1.15 5.88
C SER A 82 2.74 -0.54 7.20
N GLU A 83 2.05 0.61 7.13
CA GLU A 83 1.47 1.25 8.30
C GLU A 83 0.44 0.30 8.97
N PRO A 84 0.41 0.16 10.32
CA PRO A 84 -0.44 -0.81 11.02
C PRO A 84 -1.96 -0.73 10.77
N GLY A 85 -2.45 0.34 10.13
CA GLY A 85 -3.85 0.53 9.78
C GLY A 85 -4.18 0.33 8.30
N ASP A 86 -3.19 0.06 7.45
CA ASP A 86 -3.43 -0.13 6.01
C ASP A 86 -3.84 -1.57 5.72
N PHE A 87 -3.00 -2.52 6.12
CA PHE A 87 -3.21 -3.94 5.88
C PHE A 87 -3.03 -4.76 7.15
N ALA A 88 -3.97 -5.66 7.41
CA ALA A 88 -3.81 -6.72 8.39
C ALA A 88 -3.35 -8.00 7.68
N PHE A 89 -2.36 -8.65 8.27
CA PHE A 89 -1.74 -9.84 7.71
C PHE A 89 -2.10 -11.07 8.53
N ASP A 90 -2.37 -12.17 7.85
CA ASP A 90 -2.63 -13.46 8.48
C ASP A 90 -1.86 -14.59 7.78
N TYR A 91 -1.59 -15.64 8.53
CA TYR A 91 -1.09 -16.91 8.02
C TYR A 91 -2.12 -17.99 8.34
N ARG A 92 -2.48 -18.79 7.34
CA ARG A 92 -3.41 -19.91 7.51
C ARG A 92 -2.85 -21.18 6.87
N PRO A 93 -2.67 -22.26 7.65
CA PRO A 93 -2.32 -23.56 7.07
C PRO A 93 -3.48 -24.10 6.24
N LEU A 94 -3.16 -24.78 5.15
CA LEU A 94 -4.15 -25.37 4.25
C LEU A 94 -4.33 -26.87 4.53
N PRO A 95 -5.57 -27.40 4.42
CA PRO A 95 -5.81 -28.83 4.46
C PRO A 95 -5.04 -29.54 3.34
N GLY A 96 -4.38 -30.65 3.65
CA GLY A 96 -3.53 -31.37 2.68
C GLY A 96 -2.09 -30.85 2.56
N GLY A 97 -1.72 -29.85 3.35
CA GLY A 97 -0.37 -29.31 3.43
C GLY A 97 -0.22 -27.97 2.72
N GLY A 98 0.82 -27.22 3.11
CA GLY A 98 1.06 -25.86 2.63
C GLY A 98 0.32 -24.80 3.43
N PHE A 99 0.28 -23.60 2.89
CA PHE A 99 -0.21 -22.41 3.57
C PHE A 99 -0.80 -21.40 2.58
N ALA A 100 -1.57 -20.47 3.15
CA ALA A 100 -1.92 -19.20 2.54
C ALA A 100 -1.51 -18.08 3.50
N VAL A 101 -0.90 -17.04 2.96
CA VAL A 101 -0.74 -15.76 3.67
C VAL A 101 -1.61 -14.73 3.00
N THR A 102 -2.28 -13.93 3.82
CA THR A 102 -3.28 -12.96 3.36
C THR A 102 -2.93 -11.58 3.88
N ALA A 103 -3.08 -10.55 3.05
CA ALA A 103 -3.11 -9.15 3.46
C ALA A 103 -4.50 -8.57 3.14
N THR A 104 -5.20 -8.10 4.16
CA THR A 104 -6.55 -7.52 4.05
C THR A 104 -6.50 -6.03 4.31
N TRP A 105 -7.03 -5.22 3.40
CA TRP A 105 -7.13 -3.78 3.59
C TRP A 105 -8.05 -3.47 4.78
N GLN A 106 -7.55 -2.71 5.74
CA GLN A 106 -8.28 -2.32 6.96
C GLN A 106 -8.85 -0.90 6.87
N GLY A 107 -8.42 -0.12 5.88
CA GLY A 107 -8.96 1.21 5.64
C GLY A 107 -10.35 1.19 4.98
N GLY A 108 -10.95 2.38 4.88
CA GLY A 108 -12.13 2.60 4.04
C GLY A 108 -11.76 3.01 2.60
N GLY A 109 -12.74 3.57 1.90
CA GLY A 109 -12.54 4.22 0.61
C GLY A 109 -12.35 3.24 -0.56
N LYS A 110 -11.50 3.62 -1.52
CA LYS A 110 -11.38 2.93 -2.82
C LYS A 110 -10.91 1.48 -2.71
N LEU A 111 -10.07 1.16 -1.73
CA LEU A 111 -9.53 -0.19 -1.53
C LEU A 111 -10.40 -1.05 -0.60
N SER A 112 -11.60 -0.60 -0.24
CA SER A 112 -12.51 -1.38 0.60
C SER A 112 -12.79 -2.75 -0.04
N GLY A 113 -12.48 -3.83 0.69
CA GLY A 113 -12.55 -5.21 0.17
C GLY A 113 -11.32 -5.68 -0.60
N CYS A 114 -10.23 -4.91 -0.62
CA CYS A 114 -8.95 -5.38 -1.16
C CYS A 114 -8.37 -6.47 -0.26
N GLU A 115 -8.17 -7.65 -0.85
CA GLU A 115 -7.51 -8.79 -0.24
C GLU A 115 -6.46 -9.32 -1.22
N LEU A 116 -5.24 -9.47 -0.72
CA LEU A 116 -4.12 -10.10 -1.42
C LEU A 116 -3.83 -11.43 -0.76
N VAL A 117 -3.70 -12.49 -1.55
CA VAL A 117 -3.38 -13.83 -1.07
C VAL A 117 -2.18 -14.35 -1.83
N LEU A 118 -1.23 -14.93 -1.08
CA LEU A 118 -0.11 -15.67 -1.62
C LEU A 118 -0.10 -17.07 -0.99
N ARG A 119 -0.26 -18.10 -1.82
CA ARG A 119 -0.30 -19.49 -1.38
C ARG A 119 1.03 -20.20 -1.62
N THR A 120 1.16 -21.38 -1.03
CA THR A 120 2.25 -22.31 -1.35
C THR A 120 2.37 -22.51 -2.87
N GLY A 121 3.60 -22.60 -3.38
CA GLY A 121 3.84 -22.68 -4.83
C GLY A 121 3.77 -21.34 -5.56
N ASN A 122 3.82 -20.20 -4.86
CA ASN A 122 3.82 -18.84 -5.42
C ASN A 122 2.54 -18.51 -6.24
N VAL A 123 1.40 -19.11 -5.86
CA VAL A 123 0.10 -18.76 -6.43
C VAL A 123 -0.38 -17.46 -5.81
N ARG A 124 -0.53 -16.44 -6.64
CA ARG A 124 -0.87 -15.06 -6.30
C ARG A 124 -2.30 -14.77 -6.72
N GLU A 125 -3.14 -14.40 -5.76
CA GLU A 125 -4.53 -14.01 -5.98
C GLU A 125 -4.79 -12.63 -5.36
N SER A 126 -5.53 -11.77 -6.05
CA SER A 126 -5.96 -10.46 -5.56
C SER A 126 -7.43 -10.22 -5.89
N THR A 127 -8.15 -9.54 -5.00
CA THR A 127 -9.52 -9.11 -5.32
C THR A 127 -9.49 -7.88 -6.24
N PRO A 128 -10.51 -7.68 -7.09
CA PRO A 128 -10.56 -6.51 -7.99
C PRO A 128 -10.51 -5.16 -7.27
N ALA A 129 -10.90 -5.12 -5.98
CA ALA A 129 -10.83 -3.93 -5.16
C ALA A 129 -9.39 -3.42 -4.95
N CYS A 130 -8.38 -4.29 -5.07
CA CYS A 130 -6.98 -3.89 -4.98
C CYS A 130 -6.51 -3.04 -6.18
N ASP A 131 -7.20 -3.15 -7.33
CA ASP A 131 -6.90 -2.38 -8.54
C ASP A 131 -7.76 -1.11 -8.67
N ALA A 132 -8.61 -0.81 -7.67
CA ALA A 132 -9.50 0.36 -7.69
C ALA A 132 -8.74 1.71 -7.67
N ALA A 133 -7.46 1.71 -7.30
CA ALA A 133 -6.57 2.87 -7.38
C ALA A 133 -5.67 2.86 -8.65
N GLY A 134 -5.92 1.92 -9.57
CA GLY A 134 -5.11 1.60 -10.75
C GLY A 134 -4.45 0.24 -10.60
N GLU A 135 -4.20 -0.44 -11.73
CA GLU A 135 -3.65 -1.79 -11.77
C GLU A 135 -2.33 -1.87 -10.99
N VAL A 136 -2.32 -2.72 -9.97
CA VAL A 136 -1.10 -2.97 -9.19
C VAL A 136 -0.34 -4.16 -9.74
N GLY A 137 -1.01 -5.06 -10.45
CA GLY A 137 -0.46 -6.31 -10.95
C GLY A 137 -0.09 -7.24 -9.79
N TRP A 138 -0.50 -8.50 -9.87
CA TRP A 138 -0.22 -9.50 -8.85
C TRP A 138 0.16 -10.83 -9.49
#